data_AF-A0A7C2LEJ0-F1
#
_entry.id   AF-A0A7C2LEJ0-F1
#
_cell.length_a   1.000
_cell.length_b   1.000
_cell.length_c   1.000
_cell.angle_alpha   90.00
_cell.angle_beta   90.00
_cell.angle_gamma   90.00
#
_symmetry.space_group_name_H-M   'P 1'
#
loop_
_entity.id
_entity.type
_entity.pdbx_description
1 polymer ?
#
loop_
_entity_poly.entity_id
_entity_poly.type
_entity_poly.pdbx_seq_one_letter_code
_entity_poly.pdbx_strand_id
1 'polypeptide(L)'
;MTEHLDANPIYNETERRCKEKLLPLIEAGKVPVVCGYIGVSTSGKITTLGRGGSDTTAILLGSCLNATEVVLIKDVEGIYSGDPDKVSKAEIIETLNVDEVRLLTEGGAKVIHSKALRYLSEGLKLRVSSMEGLGRSGTVIVGTLPKLEVSRHPAKVTMITILLKNSDGASMVKRCCGVRPEAQAERSSI
;
A
#
# COMPACT_ATOMS: atom_id res chain seq x y z
N MET A 1 -7.74 17.63 17.74
CA MET A 1 -6.34 17.78 17.29
C MET A 1 -6.25 17.11 15.94
N THR A 2 -6.16 17.88 14.86
CA THR A 2 -6.25 17.38 13.48
C THR A 2 -5.01 16.55 13.11
N GLU A 3 -5.27 15.37 12.51
CA GLU A 3 -4.30 14.37 12.06
C GLU A 3 -3.34 14.93 10.99
N HIS A 4 -2.31 15.65 11.41
CA HIS A 4 -1.33 16.24 10.49
C HIS A 4 -0.08 15.37 10.26
N LEU A 5 -0.05 14.12 10.74
CA LEU A 5 1.16 13.29 10.78
C LEU A 5 1.07 11.95 9.99
N ASP A 6 -0.04 11.68 9.32
CA ASP A 6 -0.22 10.49 8.48
C ASP A 6 -1.11 10.78 7.26
N ALA A 7 -0.79 11.86 6.54
CA ALA A 7 -1.58 12.32 5.41
C ALA A 7 -1.63 11.28 4.27
N ASN A 8 -2.77 11.26 3.55
CA ASN A 8 -2.91 10.51 2.31
C ASN A 8 -2.67 11.45 1.12
N PRO A 9 -1.71 11.15 0.24
CA PRO A 9 -1.50 11.90 -0.98
C PRO A 9 -2.75 12.02 -1.87
N ILE A 10 -2.95 13.21 -2.43
CA ILE A 10 -3.99 13.47 -3.44
C ILE A 10 -3.35 13.27 -4.81
N TYR A 11 -3.55 12.09 -5.39
CA TYR A 11 -2.84 11.65 -6.60
C TYR A 11 -2.85 12.70 -7.73
N ASN A 12 -4.03 13.19 -8.13
CA ASN A 12 -4.17 14.13 -9.24
C ASN A 12 -3.42 15.46 -9.00
N GLU A 13 -3.42 15.97 -7.77
CA GLU A 13 -2.72 17.21 -7.44
C GLU A 13 -1.20 16.99 -7.36
N THR A 14 -0.76 15.83 -6.84
CA THR A 14 0.65 15.45 -6.86
C THR A 14 1.15 15.29 -8.29
N GLU A 15 0.39 14.61 -9.15
CA GLU A 15 0.75 14.39 -10.55
C GLU A 15 0.91 15.72 -11.30
N ARG A 16 -0.07 16.61 -11.17
CA ARG A 16 -0.03 17.95 -11.77
C ARG A 16 1.25 18.70 -11.36
N ARG A 17 1.56 18.72 -10.06
CA ARG A 17 2.77 19.40 -9.55
C ARG A 17 4.07 18.74 -9.99
N CYS A 18 4.12 17.42 -10.07
CA CYS A 18 5.30 16.69 -10.56
C CYS A 18 5.59 17.06 -12.02
N LYS A 19 4.55 17.07 -12.87
CA LYS A 19 4.67 17.46 -14.28
C LYS A 19 5.05 18.94 -14.44
N GLU A 20 4.58 19.83 -13.57
CA GLU A 20 4.93 21.25 -13.62
C GLU A 20 6.34 21.58 -13.09
N LYS A 21 6.86 20.81 -12.12
CA LYS A 21 8.07 21.18 -11.37
C LYS A 21 9.25 20.24 -11.59
N LEU A 22 9.01 18.94 -11.70
CA LEU A 22 10.07 17.94 -11.82
C LEU A 22 10.33 17.56 -13.28
N LEU A 23 9.28 17.34 -14.06
CA LEU A 23 9.41 16.91 -15.46
C LEU A 23 10.30 17.86 -16.30
N PRO A 24 10.17 19.20 -16.22
CA PRO A 24 11.04 20.11 -16.98
C PRO A 24 12.51 20.03 -16.57
N LEU A 25 12.79 19.71 -15.30
CA LEU A 25 14.17 19.53 -14.83
C LEU A 25 14.77 18.24 -15.40
N ILE A 26 13.99 17.16 -15.42
CA ILE A 26 14.39 15.86 -15.96
C ILE A 26 14.62 15.96 -17.48
N GLU A 27 13.70 16.60 -18.20
CA GLU A 27 13.81 16.85 -19.65
C GLU A 27 15.03 17.73 -19.99
N ALA A 28 15.43 18.61 -19.09
CA ALA A 28 16.67 19.39 -19.19
C ALA A 28 17.94 18.61 -18.81
N GLY A 29 17.86 17.29 -18.59
CA GLY A 29 18.98 16.42 -18.26
C GLY A 29 19.49 16.56 -16.81
N LYS A 30 18.70 17.16 -15.91
CA LYS A 30 19.06 17.29 -14.49
C LYS A 30 18.62 16.06 -13.70
N VAL A 31 19.26 15.84 -12.55
CA VAL A 31 18.89 14.81 -11.57
C VAL A 31 18.29 15.49 -10.34
N PRO A 32 16.95 15.59 -10.21
CA PRO A 32 16.34 16.21 -9.05
C PRO A 32 16.52 15.35 -7.80
N VAL A 33 16.94 15.97 -6.70
CA VAL A 33 16.96 15.34 -5.36
C VAL A 33 15.77 15.86 -4.58
N VAL A 34 14.87 14.96 -4.20
CA VAL A 34 13.59 15.30 -3.55
C VAL A 34 13.53 14.63 -2.18
N CYS A 35 13.11 15.39 -1.16
CA CYS A 35 12.87 14.84 0.17
C CYS A 35 11.66 13.91 0.17
N GLY A 36 11.81 12.71 0.73
CA GLY A 36 10.71 11.80 1.03
C GLY A 36 9.93 12.19 2.29
N TYR A 37 8.88 11.42 2.62
CA TYR A 37 8.11 11.47 3.88
C TYR A 37 7.27 12.73 4.13
N ILE A 38 7.67 13.89 3.62
CA ILE A 38 7.02 15.18 3.86
C ILE A 38 6.06 15.56 2.71
N GLY A 39 5.06 16.38 3.02
CA GLY A 39 4.12 16.92 2.05
C GLY A 39 3.50 18.24 2.49
N VAL A 40 2.66 18.81 1.62
CA VAL A 40 1.92 20.05 1.89
C VAL A 40 0.45 19.82 1.63
N SER A 41 -0.40 20.18 2.59
CA SER A 41 -1.86 20.08 2.46
C SER A 41 -2.39 21.09 1.42
N THR A 42 -3.64 20.93 0.99
CA THR A 42 -4.34 21.91 0.14
C THR A 42 -4.45 23.30 0.77
N SER A 43 -4.39 23.38 2.11
CA SER A 43 -4.35 24.62 2.88
C SER A 43 -2.94 25.19 3.11
N GLY A 44 -1.91 24.61 2.47
CA GLY A 44 -0.53 25.09 2.56
C GLY A 44 0.22 24.70 3.83
N LYS A 45 -0.34 23.80 4.66
CA LYS A 45 0.32 23.35 5.89
C LYS A 45 1.27 22.18 5.60
N ILE A 46 2.45 22.20 6.21
CA ILE A 46 3.38 21.07 6.17
C ILE A 46 2.75 19.88 6.91
N THR A 47 2.89 18.70 6.34
CA THR A 47 2.39 17.43 6.90
C THR A 47 3.38 16.31 6.59
N THR A 48 3.19 15.15 7.20
CA THR A 48 3.99 13.96 6.95
C THR A 48 3.10 12.81 6.49
N LEU A 49 3.71 11.86 5.76
CA LEU A 49 3.03 10.71 5.17
C LEU A 49 2.99 9.49 6.12
N GLY A 50 3.39 9.67 7.38
CA GLY A 50 3.44 8.60 8.37
C GLY A 50 4.45 7.50 8.04
N ARG A 51 4.21 6.31 8.59
CA ARG A 51 5.12 5.16 8.43
C ARG A 51 5.19 4.73 6.96
N GLY A 52 6.41 4.50 6.48
CA GLY A 52 6.66 4.21 5.07
C GLY A 52 6.47 5.42 4.16
N GLY A 53 6.51 6.64 4.72
CA GLY A 53 6.32 7.86 3.94
C GLY A 53 7.37 8.04 2.83
N SER A 54 8.63 7.68 3.05
CA SER A 54 9.66 7.73 1.99
C SER A 54 9.39 6.74 0.86
N ASP A 55 9.04 5.49 1.18
CA ASP A 55 8.62 4.49 0.19
C ASP A 55 7.40 5.00 -0.60
N THR A 56 6.43 5.58 0.12
CA THR A 56 5.22 6.18 -0.47
C THR A 56 5.57 7.32 -1.42
N THR A 57 6.49 8.22 -1.03
CA THR A 57 6.95 9.30 -1.90
C THR A 57 7.61 8.75 -3.17
N ALA A 58 8.53 7.80 -3.04
CA ALA A 58 9.25 7.24 -4.19
C ALA A 58 8.29 6.59 -5.21
N ILE A 59 7.39 5.73 -4.74
CA ILE A 59 6.42 5.05 -5.59
C ILE A 59 5.45 6.06 -6.23
N LEU A 60 4.91 6.98 -5.44
CA LEU A 60 3.98 8.00 -5.93
C LEU A 60 4.61 8.88 -7.00
N LEU A 61 5.84 9.35 -6.80
CA LEU A 61 6.54 10.16 -7.80
C LEU A 61 6.82 9.36 -9.06
N GLY A 62 7.23 8.09 -8.93
CA GLY A 62 7.40 7.18 -10.06
C GLY A 62 6.13 7.05 -10.89
N SER A 63 4.99 6.84 -10.24
CA SER A 63 3.68 6.78 -10.89
C SER A 63 3.28 8.09 -11.56
N CYS A 64 3.44 9.22 -10.86
CA CYS A 64 3.12 10.55 -11.39
C CYS A 64 3.98 10.97 -12.60
N LEU A 65 5.20 10.45 -12.69
CA LEU A 65 6.15 10.74 -13.77
C LEU A 65 6.15 9.64 -14.86
N ASN A 66 5.26 8.65 -14.78
CA ASN A 66 5.20 7.50 -15.69
C ASN A 66 6.57 6.79 -15.83
N ALA A 67 7.28 6.62 -14.71
CA ALA A 67 8.52 5.87 -14.70
C ALA A 67 8.29 4.41 -15.09
N THR A 68 9.31 3.74 -15.62
CA THR A 68 9.27 2.31 -15.92
C THR A 68 9.57 1.45 -14.69
N GLU A 69 10.35 1.98 -13.76
CA GLU A 69 10.78 1.29 -12.55
C GLU A 69 11.07 2.29 -11.41
N VAL A 70 10.69 1.92 -10.19
CA VAL A 70 11.12 2.56 -8.94
C VAL A 70 11.98 1.55 -8.17
N VAL A 71 13.18 1.95 -7.77
CA VAL A 71 14.08 1.12 -6.98
C VAL A 71 14.14 1.65 -5.54
N LEU A 72 13.74 0.82 -4.59
CA LEU A 72 13.93 1.05 -3.16
C LEU A 72 15.21 0.36 -2.72
N ILE A 73 16.22 1.17 -2.42
CA ILE A 73 17.48 0.69 -1.83
C ILE A 73 17.28 0.51 -0.32
N LYS A 74 17.51 -0.71 0.17
CA LYS A 74 17.32 -1.10 1.57
C LYS A 74 18.53 -1.90 2.09
N ASP A 75 18.54 -2.16 3.39
CA ASP A 75 19.60 -2.93 4.06
C ASP A 75 19.48 -4.45 3.82
N VAL A 76 18.65 -4.86 2.87
CA VAL A 76 18.45 -6.27 2.48
C VAL A 76 18.54 -6.38 0.97
N GLU A 77 19.10 -7.47 0.48
CA GLU A 77 19.28 -7.73 -0.96
C GLU A 77 17.95 -7.86 -1.72
N GLY A 78 16.89 -8.25 -1.03
CA GLY A 78 15.55 -8.43 -1.58
C GLY A 78 14.56 -8.91 -0.52
N ILE A 79 13.41 -9.39 -0.98
CA ILE A 79 12.42 -10.06 -0.13
C ILE A 79 12.76 -11.56 -0.11
N TYR A 80 12.97 -12.09 1.09
CA TYR A 80 13.30 -13.50 1.30
C TYR A 80 12.04 -14.35 1.51
N SER A 81 12.12 -15.64 1.15
CA SER A 81 11.06 -16.64 1.37
C SER A 81 10.77 -16.94 2.85
N GLY A 82 11.68 -16.55 3.74
CA GLY A 82 11.54 -16.57 5.19
C GLY A 82 12.48 -15.55 5.82
N ASP A 83 12.40 -15.38 7.13
CA ASP A 83 13.35 -14.54 7.86
C ASP A 83 14.75 -15.18 7.81
N PRO A 84 15.74 -14.58 7.11
CA PRO A 84 17.05 -15.21 6.91
C PRO A 84 17.83 -15.41 8.21
N ASP A 85 17.54 -14.62 9.25
CA ASP A 85 18.14 -14.78 10.58
C ASP A 85 17.63 -16.03 11.30
N LYS A 86 16.47 -16.55 10.89
CA LYS A 86 15.80 -17.72 11.51
C LYS A 86 15.81 -18.95 10.62
N VAL A 87 15.82 -18.77 9.30
CA VAL A 87 15.69 -19.83 8.31
C VAL A 87 16.93 -19.82 7.43
N SER A 88 17.84 -20.75 7.67
CA SER A 88 19.13 -20.85 6.96
C SER A 88 19.02 -21.14 5.46
N LYS A 89 17.87 -21.63 5.01
CA LYS A 89 17.53 -21.88 3.59
C LYS A 89 16.62 -20.79 3.00
N ALA A 90 16.51 -19.63 3.65
CA ALA A 90 15.76 -18.52 3.09
C ALA A 90 16.46 -18.05 1.80
N GLU A 91 15.68 -17.92 0.74
CA GLU A 91 16.17 -17.52 -0.58
C GLU A 91 15.45 -16.24 -1.02
N ILE A 92 16.13 -15.41 -1.82
CA ILE A 92 15.52 -14.22 -2.39
C ILE A 92 14.45 -14.64 -3.40
N ILE A 93 13.26 -14.08 -3.25
CA ILE A 93 12.19 -14.22 -4.23
C ILE A 93 12.44 -13.21 -5.34
N GLU A 94 12.63 -13.68 -6.57
CA GLU A 94 12.97 -12.80 -7.69
C GLU A 94 11.81 -11.89 -8.10
N THR A 95 10.58 -12.40 -8.08
CA THR A 95 9.38 -11.65 -8.48
C THR A 95 8.20 -11.95 -7.57
N LEU A 96 7.45 -10.90 -7.20
CA LEU A 96 6.21 -10.97 -6.44
C LEU A 96 5.13 -10.08 -7.05
N ASN A 97 3.87 -10.46 -6.88
CA ASN A 97 2.74 -9.59 -7.16
C ASN A 97 2.48 -8.65 -5.97
N VAL A 98 1.92 -7.48 -6.24
CA VAL A 98 1.57 -6.51 -5.20
C VAL A 98 0.68 -7.10 -4.10
N ASP A 99 -0.26 -7.98 -4.45
CA ASP A 99 -1.13 -8.63 -3.47
C ASP A 99 -0.35 -9.57 -2.52
N GLU A 100 0.65 -10.29 -3.03
CA GLU A 100 1.51 -11.16 -2.22
C GLU A 100 2.36 -10.33 -1.27
N VAL A 101 2.98 -9.24 -1.76
CA VAL A 101 3.75 -8.32 -0.92
C VAL A 101 2.86 -7.68 0.14
N ARG A 102 1.64 -7.28 -0.22
CA ARG A 102 0.67 -6.74 0.75
C ARG A 102 0.41 -7.73 1.87
N LEU A 103 0.14 -8.99 1.54
CA LEU A 103 -0.09 -10.04 2.53
C LEU A 103 1.14 -10.27 3.42
N LEU A 104 2.35 -10.30 2.84
CA LEU A 104 3.60 -10.44 3.60
C LEU A 104 3.77 -9.27 4.60
N THR A 105 3.53 -8.04 4.14
CA THR A 105 3.70 -6.84 4.97
C THR A 105 2.64 -6.73 6.07
N GLU A 106 1.39 -7.12 5.79
CA GLU A 106 0.33 -7.26 6.80
C GLU A 106 0.63 -8.39 7.79
N GLY A 107 1.30 -9.46 7.34
CA GLY A 107 1.83 -10.56 8.18
C GLY A 107 3.07 -10.20 9.00
N GLY A 108 3.56 -8.96 8.93
CA GLY A 108 4.66 -8.46 9.75
C GLY A 108 6.03 -8.40 9.06
N ALA A 109 6.13 -8.73 7.77
CA ALA A 109 7.35 -8.51 7.00
C ALA A 109 7.65 -7.00 6.91
N LYS A 110 8.84 -6.58 7.34
CA LYS A 110 9.19 -5.16 7.51
C LYS A 110 9.95 -4.54 6.33
N VAL A 111 9.78 -5.10 5.12
CA VAL A 111 10.58 -4.67 3.95
C VAL A 111 9.97 -3.43 3.28
N ILE A 112 8.67 -3.43 3.02
CA ILE A 112 7.92 -2.29 2.43
C ILE A 112 6.69 -2.03 3.29
N HIS A 113 6.27 -0.77 3.40
CA HIS A 113 5.02 -0.46 4.06
C HIS A 113 3.82 -0.61 3.10
N SER A 114 2.78 -1.33 3.51
CA SER A 114 1.59 -1.62 2.68
C SER A 114 0.89 -0.35 2.14
N LYS A 115 0.96 0.77 2.88
CA LYS A 115 0.45 2.08 2.44
C LYS A 115 1.07 2.53 1.11
N ALA A 116 2.37 2.27 0.90
CA ALA A 116 3.10 2.73 -0.27
C ALA A 116 2.64 2.00 -1.54
N LEU A 117 2.29 0.71 -1.42
CA LEU A 117 1.82 -0.13 -2.53
C LEU A 117 0.53 0.37 -3.18
N ARG A 118 -0.27 1.17 -2.45
CA ARG A 118 -1.51 1.78 -2.97
C ARG A 118 -1.28 2.77 -4.12
N TYR A 119 -0.07 3.28 -4.24
CA TYR A 119 0.30 4.27 -5.24
C TYR A 119 1.06 3.66 -6.42
N LEU A 120 1.28 2.33 -6.44
CA LEU A 120 1.91 1.67 -7.57
C LEU A 120 0.92 1.64 -8.74
N SER A 121 1.27 2.31 -9.84
CA SER A 121 0.45 2.37 -11.04
C SER A 121 0.67 1.16 -11.94
N GLU A 122 -0.29 0.91 -12.82
CA GLU A 122 -0.15 -0.11 -13.86
C GLU A 122 1.06 0.19 -14.75
N GLY A 123 1.84 -0.84 -15.09
CA GLY A 123 3.07 -0.73 -15.87
C GLY A 123 4.31 -0.26 -15.09
N LEU A 124 4.16 0.27 -13.87
CA LEU A 124 5.29 0.65 -13.03
C LEU A 124 5.81 -0.56 -12.24
N LYS A 125 7.08 -0.91 -12.44
CA LYS A 125 7.75 -1.95 -11.65
C LYS A 125 8.32 -1.35 -10.36
N LEU A 126 8.20 -2.06 -9.25
CA LEU A 126 8.85 -1.69 -8.00
C LEU A 126 9.93 -2.72 -7.68
N ARG A 127 11.17 -2.28 -7.46
CA ARG A 127 12.27 -3.17 -7.06
C ARG A 127 12.70 -2.89 -5.63
N VAL A 128 12.90 -3.93 -4.85
CA VAL A 128 13.67 -3.88 -3.60
C VAL A 128 15.05 -4.43 -3.89
N SER A 129 16.08 -3.66 -3.57
CA SER A 129 17.48 -4.03 -3.79
C SER A 129 18.36 -3.49 -2.66
N SER A 130 19.58 -3.99 -2.54
CA SER A 130 20.59 -3.42 -1.65
C SER A 130 21.53 -2.46 -2.37
N MET A 131 22.39 -1.81 -1.60
CA MET A 131 23.45 -0.95 -2.13
C MET A 131 24.39 -1.74 -3.06
N GLU A 132 24.73 -2.97 -2.70
CA GLU A 132 25.61 -3.87 -3.46
C GLU A 132 24.96 -4.31 -4.77
N GLY A 133 23.64 -4.55 -4.72
CA GLY A 133 22.85 -4.91 -5.89
C GLY A 133 22.70 -3.80 -6.93
N LEU A 134 22.89 -2.53 -6.53
CA LEU A 134 22.77 -1.33 -7.38
C LEU A 134 21.48 -1.30 -8.22
N GLY A 135 20.39 -1.85 -7.70
CA GLY A 135 19.12 -1.95 -8.43
C GLY A 135 19.12 -2.95 -9.60
N ARG A 136 20.16 -3.78 -9.75
CA ARG A 136 20.24 -4.83 -10.77
C ARG A 136 19.83 -6.21 -10.26
N SER A 137 19.91 -6.41 -8.95
CA SER A 137 19.47 -7.62 -8.25
C SER A 137 18.32 -7.32 -7.28
N GLY A 138 17.81 -8.36 -6.62
CA GLY A 138 16.75 -8.27 -5.62
C GLY A 138 15.39 -8.68 -6.17
N THR A 139 14.34 -8.18 -5.52
CA THR A 139 12.96 -8.60 -5.81
C THR A 139 12.23 -7.55 -6.64
N VAL A 140 11.63 -7.99 -7.75
CA VAL A 140 10.74 -7.16 -8.56
C VAL A 140 9.29 -7.39 -8.13
N ILE A 141 8.55 -6.31 -7.97
CA ILE A 141 7.16 -6.29 -7.56
C ILE A 141 6.34 -5.72 -8.72
N VAL A 142 5.33 -6.47 -9.14
CA VAL A 142 4.50 -6.16 -10.31
C VAL A 142 3.00 -6.21 -9.99
N GLY A 143 2.21 -5.57 -10.85
CA GLY A 143 0.76 -5.50 -10.72
C GLY A 143 0.30 -4.30 -9.90
N THR A 144 -0.99 -4.26 -9.58
CA THR A 144 -1.64 -3.19 -8.83
C THR A 144 -2.62 -3.78 -7.85
N LEU A 145 -2.88 -3.08 -6.74
CA LEU A 145 -3.97 -3.49 -5.85
C LEU A 145 -5.31 -3.43 -6.58
N PRO A 146 -6.22 -4.40 -6.34
CA PRO A 146 -7.54 -4.40 -6.95
C PRO A 146 -8.30 -3.13 -6.55
N LYS A 147 -8.94 -2.50 -7.53
CA LYS A 147 -9.86 -1.38 -7.26
C LYS A 147 -11.12 -1.93 -6.62
N LEU A 148 -11.45 -1.41 -5.44
CA LEU A 148 -12.72 -1.75 -4.79
C LEU A 148 -13.84 -0.90 -5.40
N GLU A 149 -14.75 -1.54 -6.10
CA GLU A 149 -15.99 -0.89 -6.52
C GLU A 149 -16.97 -0.86 -5.34
N VAL A 150 -17.33 0.35 -4.91
CA VAL A 150 -18.23 0.56 -3.77
C VAL A 150 -19.50 1.24 -4.28
N SER A 151 -20.63 0.59 -4.07
CA SER A 151 -21.95 1.20 -4.24
C SER A 151 -22.61 1.38 -2.87
N ARG A 152 -23.32 2.48 -2.70
CA ARG A 152 -24.07 2.76 -1.46
C ARG A 152 -25.49 2.22 -1.60
N HIS A 153 -25.92 1.41 -0.63
CA HIS A 153 -27.31 1.02 -0.56
C HIS A 153 -28.20 2.23 -0.18
N PRO A 154 -29.33 2.48 -0.88
CA PRO A 154 -30.11 3.70 -0.70
C PRO A 154 -30.83 3.77 0.66
N ALA A 155 -31.24 2.62 1.20
CA ALA A 155 -31.90 2.53 2.50
C ALA A 155 -30.91 2.30 3.65
N LYS A 156 -31.33 2.64 4.88
CA LYS A 156 -30.59 2.28 6.11
C LYS A 156 -30.47 0.77 6.20
N VAL A 157 -29.26 0.29 6.47
CA VAL A 157 -28.97 -1.15 6.55
C VAL A 157 -28.71 -1.51 8.02
N THR A 158 -29.39 -2.53 8.53
CA THR A 158 -29.22 -3.03 9.91
C THR A 158 -28.23 -4.19 10.00
N MET A 159 -27.99 -4.90 8.90
CA MET A 159 -27.10 -6.05 8.81
C MET A 159 -26.36 -6.06 7.47
N ILE A 160 -25.04 -6.28 7.52
CA ILE A 160 -24.22 -6.49 6.33
C ILE A 160 -23.69 -7.93 6.39
N THR A 161 -23.91 -8.70 5.32
CA THR A 161 -23.35 -10.04 5.17
C THR A 161 -22.26 -10.01 4.09
N ILE A 162 -21.03 -10.36 4.47
CA ILE A 162 -19.90 -10.44 3.53
C ILE A 162 -19.86 -11.85 2.94
N LEU A 163 -20.01 -11.94 1.62
CA LEU A 163 -19.88 -13.17 0.87
C LEU A 163 -18.51 -13.18 0.18
N LEU A 164 -17.70 -14.19 0.47
CA LEU A 164 -16.42 -14.42 -0.18
C LEU A 164 -16.61 -15.50 -1.25
N LYS A 165 -16.15 -15.23 -2.48
CA LYS A 165 -15.98 -16.24 -3.52
C LYS A 165 -14.48 -16.47 -3.70
N ASN A 166 -14.03 -17.72 -3.54
CA ASN A 166 -12.67 -18.08 -3.94
C ASN A 166 -12.60 -18.19 -5.47
N SER A 167 -11.38 -18.02 -6.01
CA SER A 167 -11.02 -18.17 -7.42
C SER A 167 -11.50 -19.49 -8.05
N ASP A 168 -11.68 -20.52 -7.22
CA ASP A 168 -12.09 -21.88 -7.63
C ASP A 168 -13.62 -22.10 -7.60
N GLY A 169 -14.42 -21.05 -7.41
CA GLY A 169 -15.89 -21.14 -7.41
C GLY A 169 -16.52 -21.69 -6.12
N ALA A 170 -15.71 -22.11 -5.14
CA ALA A 170 -16.21 -22.50 -3.83
C ALA A 170 -16.58 -21.25 -2.99
N SER A 171 -17.85 -21.14 -2.57
CA SER A 171 -18.30 -20.10 -1.66
C SER A 171 -18.12 -20.55 -0.21
N MET A 172 -17.27 -19.87 0.57
CA MET A 172 -17.23 -20.03 2.02
C MET A 172 -18.14 -19.00 2.67
N VAL A 173 -19.22 -19.46 3.33
CA VAL A 173 -20.02 -18.63 4.23
C VAL A 173 -19.42 -18.76 5.64
N LYS A 174 -18.55 -17.83 6.02
CA LYS A 174 -18.09 -17.73 7.41
C LYS A 174 -19.14 -16.97 8.22
N ARG A 175 -20.07 -17.71 8.84
CA ARG A 175 -21.03 -17.17 9.82
C ARG A 175 -20.29 -16.81 11.11
N CYS A 176 -20.04 -15.53 11.34
CA CYS A 176 -19.73 -15.03 12.68
C CYS A 176 -21.04 -14.84 13.45
N CYS A 177 -21.57 -15.92 14.04
CA CYS A 177 -22.73 -15.83 14.94
C CYS A 177 -22.28 -15.56 16.38
N GLY A 178 -22.89 -14.56 17.01
CA GLY A 178 -23.09 -14.47 18.45
C GLY A 178 -24.58 -14.33 18.72
N VAL A 179 -25.15 -15.34 19.38
CA VAL A 179 -26.57 -15.47 19.77
C VAL A 179 -26.85 -14.52 20.95
N ARG A 180 -27.96 -13.78 20.96
CA ARG A 180 -28.53 -13.27 22.22
C ARG A 180 -29.54 -14.31 22.72
N PRO A 181 -29.42 -14.81 23.96
CA PRO A 181 -30.48 -15.61 24.57
C PRO A 181 -31.70 -14.71 24.81
N GLU A 182 -32.87 -15.33 24.71
CA GLU A 182 -34.17 -14.74 25.02
C GLU A 182 -34.19 -14.15 26.44
N ALA A 183 -34.60 -12.89 26.56
CA ALA A 183 -35.00 -12.32 27.84
C ALA A 183 -36.54 -12.18 27.82
N GLN A 184 -37.22 -13.21 28.29
CA GLN A 184 -38.57 -13.04 28.84
C GLN A 184 -38.44 -12.27 30.15
N ALA A 185 -39.10 -11.12 30.24
CA ALA A 185 -39.43 -10.50 31.51
C ALA A 185 -40.80 -9.82 31.36
N GLU A 186 -41.86 -10.61 31.51
CA GLU A 186 -43.10 -10.10 32.09
C GLU A 186 -42.77 -9.57 33.48
N ARG A 187 -43.33 -8.40 33.83
CA ARG A 187 -43.73 -8.10 35.21
C ARG A 187 -44.85 -7.06 35.19
N SER A 188 -46.05 -7.56 35.42
CA SER A 188 -47.14 -6.81 36.02
C SER A 188 -46.77 -6.40 37.44
N SER A 189 -46.96 -5.11 37.73
CA SER A 189 -47.32 -4.47 39.01
C SER A 189 -46.61 -4.93 40.30
N ILE A 190 -45.80 -4.03 40.88
CA ILE A 190 -46.11 -3.14 42.02
C ILE A 190 -45.05 -2.02 42.00
#